data_AF-A0A8J3IUJ5-F1
#
_entry.id   AF-A0A8J3IUJ5-F1
#
_cell.length_a   1.000
_cell.length_b   1.000
_cell.length_c   1.000
_cell.angle_alpha   90.00
_cell.angle_beta   90.00
_cell.angle_gamma   90.00
#
_symmetry.space_group_name_H-M   'P 1'
#
loop_
_entity.id
_entity.type
_entity.pdbx_description
1 polymer ?
#
loop_
_entity_poly.entity_id
_entity_poly.type
_entity_poly.pdbx_seq_one_letter_code
_entity_poly.pdbx_strand_id
1 'polypeptide(L)'
;MAPFCGPTRTEQDFLFHMQTLVATEPEVKRWHIVCDQLNTHQSESLVRWVADLSGITRDLGVKGESGILASMRSRATFLRQEDHKIVFHYTPKHSSWLNQIEIWLSILVRKLLKRGSFASVEELEAKVLAFIEYYNQTAKPFRWTYQGKALTV
;
A
#
# COMPACT_ATOMS: atom_id res chain seq x y z
N MET A 1 -11.00 3.08 10.28
CA MET A 1 -9.57 2.91 10.64
C MET A 1 -8.86 4.22 10.45
N ALA A 2 -8.07 4.67 11.42
CA ALA A 2 -7.25 5.87 11.26
C ALA A 2 -6.07 5.59 10.31
N PRO A 3 -5.62 6.56 9.50
CA PRO A 3 -4.40 6.44 8.71
C PRO A 3 -3.20 6.18 9.64
N PHE A 4 -2.26 5.33 9.22
CA PHE A 4 -1.01 5.14 9.96
C PHE A 4 -0.02 6.25 9.58
N CYS A 5 0.42 7.03 10.57
CA CYS A 5 1.49 8.01 10.44
C CYS A 5 2.51 7.76 11.57
N GLY A 6 3.79 7.80 11.24
CA GLY A 6 4.86 7.50 12.18
C GLY A 6 6.22 7.96 11.66
N PRO A 7 7.26 7.90 12.50
CA PRO A 7 8.58 8.45 12.18
C PRO A 7 9.37 7.60 11.17
N THR A 8 8.93 6.37 10.90
CA THR A 8 9.63 5.41 10.04
C THR A 8 8.73 4.86 8.95
N ARG A 9 9.38 4.29 7.92
CA ARG A 9 8.72 3.61 6.80
C ARG A 9 9.45 2.31 6.48
N THR A 10 9.38 1.37 7.40
CA THR A 10 10.03 0.04 7.32
C THR A 10 9.09 -1.02 6.74
N GLU A 11 9.63 -2.21 6.47
CA GLU A 11 8.80 -3.37 6.09
C GLU A 11 7.88 -3.83 7.23
N GLN A 12 8.18 -3.50 8.48
CA GLN A 12 7.31 -3.80 9.63
C GLN A 12 6.18 -2.79 9.76
N ASP A 13 6.46 -1.51 9.52
CA ASP A 13 5.42 -0.48 9.50
C ASP A 13 4.36 -0.79 8.43
N PHE A 14 4.83 -1.21 7.24
CA PHE A 14 3.93 -1.60 6.17
C PHE A 14 3.15 -2.88 6.48
N LEU A 15 3.80 -3.91 7.06
CA LEU A 15 3.12 -5.13 7.48
C LEU A 15 2.04 -4.83 8.51
N PHE A 16 2.35 -4.04 9.54
CA PHE A 16 1.41 -3.64 10.58
C PHE A 16 0.19 -2.94 9.99
N HIS A 17 0.41 -2.01 9.05
CA HIS A 17 -0.67 -1.34 8.36
C HIS A 17 -1.56 -2.32 7.58
N MET A 18 -0.97 -3.27 6.84
CA MET A 18 -1.72 -4.29 6.09
C MET A 18 -2.49 -5.24 7.01
N GLN A 19 -1.89 -5.70 8.11
CA GLN A 19 -2.55 -6.54 9.11
C GLN A 19 -3.73 -5.83 9.73
N THR A 20 -3.55 -4.56 10.10
CA THR A 20 -4.63 -3.73 10.64
C THR A 20 -5.75 -3.62 9.62
N LEU A 21 -5.43 -3.27 8.35
CA LEU A 21 -6.39 -3.15 7.24
C LEU A 21 -7.21 -4.42 7.02
N VAL A 22 -6.55 -5.57 6.94
CA VAL A 22 -7.23 -6.85 6.72
C VAL A 22 -8.12 -7.22 7.91
N ALA A 23 -7.71 -6.86 9.13
CA ALA A 23 -8.48 -7.16 10.34
C ALA A 23 -9.81 -6.39 10.44
N THR A 24 -10.02 -5.29 9.67
CA THR A 24 -11.31 -4.59 9.72
C THR A 24 -12.45 -5.29 9.02
N GLU A 25 -12.15 -6.20 8.07
CA GLU A 25 -13.18 -6.92 7.33
C GLU A 25 -12.84 -8.43 7.33
N PRO A 26 -13.06 -9.13 8.46
CA PRO A 26 -12.64 -10.53 8.63
C PRO A 26 -13.35 -11.49 7.67
N GLU A 27 -14.55 -11.13 7.22
CA GLU A 27 -15.36 -11.90 6.28
C GLU A 27 -14.84 -11.84 4.82
N VAL A 28 -13.95 -10.89 4.51
CA VAL A 28 -13.36 -10.78 3.17
C VAL A 28 -12.48 -11.98 2.89
N LYS A 29 -12.92 -12.80 1.94
CA LYS A 29 -12.24 -14.05 1.55
C LYS A 29 -10.92 -13.81 0.82
N ARG A 30 -10.81 -12.69 0.10
CA ARG A 30 -9.60 -12.30 -0.64
C ARG A 30 -9.46 -10.80 -0.72
N TRP A 31 -8.25 -10.31 -0.48
CA TRP A 31 -7.87 -8.90 -0.66
C TRP A 31 -7.01 -8.73 -1.90
N HIS A 32 -7.34 -7.74 -2.73
CA HIS A 32 -6.52 -7.31 -3.85
C HIS A 32 -5.89 -5.97 -3.50
N ILE A 33 -4.56 -5.94 -3.37
CA ILE A 33 -3.80 -4.76 -2.99
C ILE A 33 -3.06 -4.23 -4.21
N VAL A 34 -3.29 -2.98 -4.60
CA VAL A 34 -2.57 -2.32 -5.70
C VAL A 34 -1.54 -1.37 -5.10
N CYS A 35 -0.27 -1.54 -5.47
CA CYS A 35 0.81 -0.66 -4.99
C CYS A 35 1.98 -0.59 -5.99
N ASP A 36 2.98 0.24 -5.69
CA ASP A 36 4.22 0.31 -6.46
C ASP A 36 5.21 -0.82 -6.05
N GLN A 37 6.39 -0.84 -6.68
CA GLN A 37 7.40 -1.88 -6.49
C GLN A 37 8.45 -1.57 -5.41
N LEU A 38 8.13 -0.76 -4.39
CA LEU A 38 9.08 -0.48 -3.31
C LEU A 38 9.49 -1.76 -2.56
N ASN A 39 10.73 -1.79 -2.06
CA ASN A 39 11.27 -2.94 -1.32
C ASN A 39 10.39 -3.34 -0.13
N THR A 40 9.76 -2.36 0.54
CA THR A 40 8.83 -2.58 1.65
C THR A 40 7.54 -3.31 1.22
N HIS A 41 7.12 -3.18 -0.05
CA HIS A 41 5.94 -3.87 -0.60
C HIS A 41 6.28 -5.27 -1.14
N GLN A 42 7.57 -5.61 -1.20
CA GLN A 42 8.09 -6.90 -1.65
C GLN A 42 8.99 -7.52 -0.57
N SER A 43 8.58 -7.34 0.69
CA SER A 43 9.35 -7.72 1.87
C SER A 43 9.26 -9.21 2.18
N GLU A 44 10.19 -9.69 3.00
CA GLU A 44 10.05 -11.02 3.60
C GLU A 44 8.88 -11.09 4.57
N SER A 45 8.68 -10.03 5.38
CA SER A 45 7.62 -9.96 6.38
C SER A 45 6.23 -10.18 5.76
N LEU A 46 5.98 -9.60 4.57
CA LEU A 46 4.75 -9.83 3.82
C LEU A 46 4.64 -11.26 3.30
N VAL A 47 5.70 -11.81 2.71
CA VAL A 47 5.69 -13.19 2.18
C VAL A 47 5.33 -14.20 3.26
N ARG A 48 5.96 -14.08 4.43
CA ARG A 48 5.68 -14.98 5.57
C ARG A 48 4.24 -14.83 6.02
N TRP A 49 3.79 -13.60 6.23
CA TRP A 49 2.41 -13.33 6.65
C TRP A 49 1.35 -13.83 5.66
N VAL A 50 1.56 -13.63 4.35
CA VAL A 50 0.65 -14.13 3.30
C VAL A 50 0.66 -15.65 3.22
N ALA A 51 1.83 -16.29 3.39
CA ALA A 51 1.95 -17.74 3.48
C ALA A 51 1.12 -18.30 4.65
N ASP A 52 1.27 -17.71 5.84
CA ASP A 52 0.53 -18.11 7.04
C ASP A 52 -0.99 -17.97 6.83
N LEU A 53 -1.44 -16.83 6.31
CA LEU A 53 -2.86 -16.58 6.02
C LEU A 53 -3.44 -17.51 4.93
N SER A 54 -2.57 -18.05 4.07
CA SER A 54 -2.96 -18.96 2.98
C SER A 54 -2.71 -20.43 3.33
N GLY A 55 -2.32 -20.75 4.57
CA GLY A 55 -2.07 -22.12 5.03
C GLY A 55 -0.87 -22.80 4.39
N ILE A 56 0.09 -22.02 3.89
CA ILE A 56 1.29 -22.52 3.19
C ILE A 56 2.36 -22.85 4.22
N THR A 57 2.66 -24.14 4.40
CA THR A 57 3.63 -24.63 5.41
C THR A 57 4.99 -25.05 4.85
N ARG A 58 5.17 -24.98 3.52
CA ARG A 58 6.45 -25.31 2.86
C ARG A 58 7.56 -24.35 3.27
N ASP A 59 8.80 -24.81 3.15
CA ASP A 59 9.97 -23.94 3.31
C ASP A 59 9.94 -22.79 2.28
N LEU A 60 10.08 -21.56 2.78
CA LEU A 60 10.11 -20.33 2.00
C LEU A 60 11.54 -19.91 1.62
N GLY A 61 12.55 -20.55 2.21
CA GLY A 61 13.97 -20.27 2.04
C GLY A 61 14.52 -19.20 2.99
N VAL A 62 15.70 -18.68 2.65
CA VAL A 62 16.44 -17.67 3.44
C VAL A 62 16.55 -16.37 2.64
N LYS A 63 16.24 -15.23 3.28
CA LYS A 63 16.25 -13.92 2.63
C LYS A 63 17.64 -13.59 2.08
N GLY A 64 17.69 -13.29 0.79
CA GLY A 64 18.95 -12.97 0.10
C GLY A 64 19.75 -14.19 -0.34
N GLU A 65 19.31 -15.40 -0.02
CA GLU A 65 20.08 -16.63 -0.25
C GLU A 65 19.32 -17.67 -1.07
N SER A 66 18.12 -18.08 -0.64
CA SER A 66 17.44 -19.26 -1.21
C SER A 66 15.91 -19.14 -1.22
N GLY A 67 15.28 -19.97 -2.06
CA GLY A 67 13.82 -20.11 -2.12
C GLY A 67 13.08 -18.84 -2.57
N ILE A 68 11.84 -18.70 -2.08
CA ILE A 68 10.97 -17.57 -2.36
C ILE A 68 11.59 -16.28 -1.78
N LEU A 69 12.27 -16.36 -0.63
CA LEU A 69 12.85 -15.22 0.04
C LEU A 69 14.18 -14.73 -0.58
N ALA A 70 14.79 -15.49 -1.49
CA ALA A 70 16.09 -15.20 -2.11
C ALA A 70 16.20 -13.79 -2.72
N SER A 71 15.16 -13.31 -3.40
CA SER A 71 15.20 -12.04 -4.12
C SER A 71 13.91 -11.25 -3.99
N MET A 72 13.94 -9.95 -4.29
CA MET A 72 12.69 -9.17 -4.43
C MET A 72 11.79 -9.73 -5.53
N ARG A 73 12.38 -10.19 -6.63
CA ARG A 73 11.63 -10.77 -7.76
C ARG A 73 10.86 -12.01 -7.33
N SER A 74 11.50 -12.96 -6.66
CA SER A 74 10.86 -14.18 -6.18
C SER A 74 9.76 -13.89 -5.15
N ARG A 75 10.00 -12.94 -4.24
CA ARG A 75 8.99 -12.47 -3.27
C ARG A 75 7.79 -11.82 -3.97
N ALA A 76 8.03 -10.94 -4.93
CA ALA A 76 6.95 -10.31 -5.71
C ALA A 76 6.16 -11.32 -6.54
N THR A 77 6.83 -12.34 -7.11
CA THR A 77 6.14 -13.42 -7.82
C THR A 77 5.22 -14.20 -6.89
N PHE A 78 5.69 -14.53 -5.67
CA PHE A 78 4.85 -15.19 -4.67
C PHE A 78 3.67 -14.30 -4.24
N LEU A 79 3.91 -13.04 -3.94
CA LEU A 79 2.86 -12.12 -3.48
C LEU A 79 1.77 -11.84 -4.55
N ARG A 80 2.04 -12.11 -5.82
CA ARG A 80 1.09 -11.99 -6.94
C ARG A 80 0.19 -13.22 -7.15
N GLN A 81 0.41 -14.33 -6.47
CA GLN A 81 -0.34 -15.55 -6.75
C GLN A 81 -1.82 -15.40 -6.34
N GLU A 82 -2.73 -15.78 -7.24
CA GLU A 82 -4.18 -15.55 -7.11
C GLU A 82 -4.89 -16.52 -6.15
N ASP A 83 -4.23 -17.63 -5.79
CA ASP A 83 -4.71 -18.60 -4.81
C ASP A 83 -4.48 -18.15 -3.37
N HIS A 84 -3.72 -17.09 -3.14
CA HIS A 84 -3.50 -16.51 -1.82
C HIS A 84 -4.72 -15.73 -1.30
N LYS A 85 -4.81 -15.62 0.04
CA LYS A 85 -5.80 -14.76 0.70
C LYS A 85 -5.55 -13.27 0.43
N ILE A 86 -4.28 -12.87 0.26
CA ILE A 86 -3.87 -11.51 -0.07
C ILE A 86 -3.08 -11.54 -1.37
N VAL A 87 -3.53 -10.80 -2.38
CA VAL A 87 -2.93 -10.76 -3.71
C VAL A 87 -2.44 -9.34 -4.01
N PHE A 88 -1.14 -9.20 -4.27
CA PHE A 88 -0.51 -7.93 -4.61
C PHE A 88 -0.43 -7.72 -6.12
N HIS A 89 -0.87 -6.56 -6.57
CA HIS A 89 -0.82 -6.08 -7.94
C HIS A 89 0.14 -4.90 -8.03
N TYR A 90 1.39 -5.16 -8.43
CA TYR A 90 2.37 -4.07 -8.55
C TYR A 90 2.28 -3.36 -9.90
N THR A 91 2.20 -2.04 -9.87
CA THR A 91 2.30 -1.20 -11.08
C THR A 91 3.66 -1.37 -11.76
N PRO A 92 3.78 -1.25 -13.09
CA PRO A 92 5.06 -1.28 -13.78
C PRO A 92 6.03 -0.20 -13.25
N LYS A 93 7.33 -0.46 -13.43
CA LYS A 93 8.37 0.52 -13.08
C LYS A 93 8.16 1.80 -13.89
N HIS A 94 8.45 2.94 -13.28
CA HIS A 94 8.30 4.27 -13.87
C HIS A 94 6.87 4.60 -14.37
N SER A 95 5.86 3.91 -13.84
CA SER A 95 4.45 4.09 -14.22
C SER A 95 3.59 4.53 -13.05
N SER A 96 4.05 5.53 -12.29
CA SER A 96 3.30 6.09 -11.14
C SER A 96 1.91 6.58 -11.55
N TRP A 97 1.74 7.05 -12.78
CA TRP A 97 0.44 7.46 -13.33
C TRP A 97 -0.63 6.36 -13.31
N LEU A 98 -0.24 5.08 -13.22
CA LEU A 98 -1.16 3.96 -13.06
C LEU A 98 -1.61 3.75 -11.61
N ASN A 99 -0.85 4.24 -10.64
CA ASN A 99 -1.17 4.09 -9.24
C ASN A 99 -2.21 5.13 -8.81
N GLN A 100 -3.42 4.67 -8.47
CA GLN A 100 -4.54 5.54 -8.12
C GLN A 100 -4.25 6.45 -6.91
N ILE A 101 -3.36 6.03 -6.00
CA ILE A 101 -2.97 6.85 -4.85
C ILE A 101 -2.35 8.19 -5.29
N GLU A 102 -1.69 8.24 -6.45
CA GLU A 102 -1.08 9.47 -6.98
C GLU A 102 -2.12 10.54 -7.33
N ILE A 103 -3.34 10.13 -7.69
CA ILE A 103 -4.46 11.06 -7.89
C ILE A 103 -4.80 11.74 -6.58
N TRP A 104 -4.93 10.95 -5.51
CA TRP A 104 -5.24 11.47 -4.18
C TRP A 104 -4.09 12.33 -3.61
N LEU A 105 -2.83 11.88 -3.75
CA LEU A 105 -1.65 12.68 -3.37
C LEU A 105 -1.61 14.02 -4.10
N SER A 106 -1.98 14.04 -5.39
CA SER A 106 -2.09 15.28 -6.15
C SER A 106 -3.16 16.23 -5.60
N ILE A 107 -4.28 15.69 -5.08
CA ILE A 107 -5.33 16.48 -4.43
C ILE A 107 -4.81 17.05 -3.09
N LEU A 108 -4.18 16.21 -2.27
CA LEU A 108 -3.56 16.60 -1.01
C LEU A 108 -2.55 17.74 -1.22
N VAL A 109 -1.66 17.59 -2.21
CA VAL A 109 -0.68 18.62 -2.56
C VAL A 109 -1.37 19.92 -2.94
N ARG A 110 -2.36 19.89 -3.84
CA ARG A 110 -3.02 21.12 -4.30
C ARG A 110 -3.85 21.82 -3.21
N LYS A 111 -4.53 21.06 -2.35
CA LYS A 111 -5.49 21.60 -1.38
C LYS A 111 -4.87 21.93 -0.02
N LEU A 112 -3.82 21.21 0.39
CA LEU A 112 -3.20 21.38 1.70
C LEU A 112 -1.74 21.82 1.61
N LEU A 113 -0.89 21.09 0.87
CA LEU A 113 0.56 21.24 1.01
C LEU A 113 1.15 22.41 0.23
N LYS A 114 0.68 22.69 -1.00
CA LYS A 114 1.30 23.66 -1.92
C LYS A 114 1.37 25.09 -1.37
N ARG A 115 0.45 25.46 -0.48
CA ARG A 115 0.41 26.77 0.19
C ARG A 115 0.42 26.63 1.71
N GLY A 116 0.72 25.44 2.22
CA GLY A 116 0.79 25.18 3.64
C GLY A 116 2.10 25.74 4.22
N SER A 117 2.00 26.33 5.41
CA SER A 117 3.14 26.65 6.25
C SER A 117 2.90 25.95 7.59
N PHE A 118 3.88 25.19 8.06
CA PHE A 118 3.77 24.35 9.24
C PHE A 118 4.96 24.66 10.15
N ALA A 119 4.71 24.85 11.43
CA ALA A 119 5.71 25.17 12.44
C ALA A 119 6.48 23.93 12.90
N SER A 120 5.91 22.73 12.73
CA SER A 120 6.56 21.47 13.09
C SER A 120 6.03 20.29 12.26
N VAL A 121 6.68 19.13 12.40
CA VAL A 121 6.25 17.88 11.75
C VAL A 121 4.93 17.40 12.36
N GLU A 122 4.74 17.57 13.66
CA GLU A 122 3.50 17.21 14.37
C GLU A 122 2.32 18.06 13.89
N GLU A 123 2.55 19.35 13.60
CA GLU A 123 1.51 20.19 12.98
C GLU A 123 1.17 19.70 11.57
N LEU A 124 2.18 19.38 10.76
CA LEU A 124 1.96 18.83 9.42
C LEU A 124 1.15 17.53 9.48
N GLU A 125 1.53 16.60 10.37
CA GLU A 125 0.81 15.34 10.58
C GLU A 125 -0.65 15.60 10.96
N ALA A 126 -0.91 16.42 11.98
CA ALA A 126 -2.26 16.74 12.42
C ALA A 126 -3.11 17.33 11.29
N LYS A 127 -2.53 18.22 10.47
CA LYS A 127 -3.21 18.83 9.32
C LYS A 127 -3.50 17.81 8.21
N VAL A 128 -2.58 16.89 7.94
CA VAL A 128 -2.79 15.82 6.94
C VAL A 128 -3.88 14.85 7.41
N LEU A 129 -3.86 14.42 8.68
CA LEU A 129 -4.89 13.53 9.25
C LEU A 129 -6.27 14.20 9.26
N ALA A 130 -6.35 15.47 9.66
CA ALA A 130 -7.59 16.23 9.60
C ALA A 130 -8.11 16.40 8.15
N PHE A 131 -7.21 16.59 7.19
CA PHE A 131 -7.57 16.65 5.78
C PHE A 131 -8.11 15.32 5.26
N ILE A 132 -7.53 14.18 5.67
CA ILE A 132 -8.03 12.85 5.31
C ILE A 132 -9.46 12.67 5.81
N GLU A 133 -9.72 12.98 7.09
CA GLU A 133 -11.06 12.88 7.67
C GLU A 133 -12.07 13.76 6.92
N TYR A 134 -11.72 15.02 6.69
CA TYR A 134 -12.55 15.95 5.92
C TYR A 134 -12.81 15.46 4.49
N TYR A 135 -11.77 14.98 3.79
CA TYR A 135 -11.89 14.50 2.42
C TYR A 135 -12.80 13.26 2.33
N ASN A 136 -12.68 12.33 3.28
CA ASN A 136 -13.48 11.10 3.30
C ASN A 136 -14.99 11.37 3.39
N GLN A 137 -15.42 12.47 4.01
CA GLN A 137 -16.84 12.84 4.10
C GLN A 137 -17.47 13.16 2.74
N THR A 138 -16.65 13.55 1.75
CA THR A 138 -17.13 13.97 0.42
C THR A 138 -16.49 13.17 -0.72
N ALA A 139 -15.63 12.19 -0.38
CA ALA A 139 -14.87 11.41 -1.34
C ALA A 139 -15.80 10.63 -2.26
N LYS A 140 -15.48 10.64 -3.55
CA LYS A 140 -16.16 9.82 -4.56
C LYS A 140 -15.15 8.84 -5.16
N PRO A 141 -15.56 7.62 -5.53
CA PRO A 141 -14.70 6.69 -6.24
C PRO A 141 -14.09 7.33 -7.48
N PHE A 142 -12.78 7.16 -7.67
CA PHE A 142 -12.12 7.61 -8.89
C PHE A 142 -12.59 6.76 -10.07
N ARG A 143 -13.07 7.40 -11.14
CA ARG A 143 -13.34 6.72 -12.42
C ARG A 143 -12.05 6.46 -13.17
N TRP A 144 -11.19 5.61 -12.61
CA TRP A 144 -9.88 5.32 -13.18
C TRP A 144 -10.02 4.58 -14.52
N THR A 145 -9.24 5.01 -15.53
CA THR A 145 -9.15 4.33 -16.82
C THR A 145 -7.69 4.19 -17.23
N TYR A 146 -7.34 3.07 -17.86
CA TYR A 146 -6.01 2.83 -18.41
C TYR A 146 -5.77 3.61 -19.73
N GLN A 147 -6.78 4.33 -20.25
CA GLN A 147 -6.73 5.00 -21.54
C GLN A 147 -5.94 6.32 -21.55
N GLY A 148 -5.31 6.69 -20.42
CA GLY A 148 -4.52 7.92 -20.30
C GLY A 148 -5.34 9.21 -20.40
N LYS A 149 -6.68 9.14 -20.37
CA LYS A 149 -7.53 10.34 -20.32
C LYS A 149 -7.49 10.93 -18.92
N ALA A 150 -7.11 12.21 -18.84
CA ALA A 150 -7.10 12.93 -17.57
C ALA A 150 -8.48 12.91 -16.91
N LEU A 151 -8.52 12.54 -15.63
CA LEU A 151 -9.76 12.58 -14.86
C LEU A 151 -10.15 14.04 -14.64
N THR A 152 -11.33 14.41 -15.12
CA THR A 152 -11.98 15.67 -14.75
C THR A 152 -12.56 15.47 -13.36
N VAL A 153 -11.93 16.07 -12.36
CA VAL A 153 -12.36 16.04 -10.95
C VAL A 153 -13.17 17.29 -10.64
#